data_AF-A0A1V8UDG7-F1
#
_entry.id   AF-A0A1V8UDG7-F1
#
_cell.length_a   1.000
_cell.length_b   1.000
_cell.length_c   1.000
_cell.angle_alpha   90.00
_cell.angle_beta   90.00
_cell.angle_gamma   90.00
#
_symmetry.space_group_name_H-M   'P 1'
#
loop_
_entity.id
_entity.type
_entity.pdbx_description
1 polymer ?
#
loop_
_entity_poly.entity_id
_entity_poly.type
_entity_poly.pdbx_seq_one_letter_code
_entity_poly.pdbx_strand_id
1 'polypeptide(L)'
;MAAPASPTLTTSPRDFEHSDLYKGVYAYVKDYMSRYDISHDMSHIIRVLAIAKHIHIEELAANPWKKLHKQAIILAALLHDVGDKKYLQPGEDAETMIVDVLQKHGCPPRFVSKVALIVEHVSYSSEVKRPQLVKAIVAAHPELAIVQDADRLDAIGAVGIARCFAFGGAKAGDRGLGGCIDHFSDKLERIEGMMKTETGKMMAAERTQRLIEFRGWWEEEHGLVS
;
A
#
# COMPACT_ATOMS: atom_id res chain seq x y z
N MET A 1 2.39 10.69 56.40
CA MET A 1 3.23 9.87 55.51
C MET A 1 2.47 9.67 54.22
N ALA A 2 2.85 10.37 53.15
CA ALA A 2 2.21 10.25 51.84
C ALA A 2 2.87 9.11 51.06
N ALA A 3 2.08 8.20 50.49
CA ALA A 3 2.56 7.12 49.64
C ALA A 3 3.15 7.68 48.34
N PRO A 4 4.24 7.08 47.78
CA PRO A 4 4.74 7.49 46.48
C PRO A 4 3.77 7.05 45.39
N ALA A 5 3.31 8.00 44.59
CA ALA A 5 2.50 7.75 43.40
C ALA A 5 3.30 6.88 42.41
N SER A 6 2.66 5.83 41.90
CA SER A 6 3.18 5.00 40.82
C SER A 6 3.38 5.83 39.55
N PRO A 7 4.46 5.60 38.77
CA PRO A 7 4.69 6.37 37.56
C PRO A 7 3.67 5.97 36.49
N THR A 8 2.75 6.88 36.20
CA THR A 8 1.87 6.81 35.03
C THR A 8 2.73 6.95 33.77
N LEU A 9 2.82 5.87 32.98
CA LEU A 9 3.39 5.90 31.63
C LEU A 9 2.49 6.76 30.74
N THR A 10 2.81 8.05 30.66
CA THR A 10 2.25 8.97 29.68
C THR A 10 3.02 8.79 28.36
N THR A 11 2.62 7.83 27.54
CA THR A 11 3.15 7.72 26.16
C THR A 11 2.40 8.68 25.26
N SER A 12 3.15 9.56 24.62
CA SER A 12 2.65 10.57 23.69
C SER A 12 2.19 9.90 22.38
N PRO A 13 1.21 10.46 21.63
CA PRO A 13 0.73 9.89 20.35
C PRO A 13 1.78 9.82 19.21
N ARG A 14 3.06 10.12 19.47
CA ARG A 14 4.19 10.10 18.52
C ARG A 14 5.08 8.84 18.60
N ASP A 15 4.74 7.82 19.40
CA ASP A 15 5.76 6.85 19.82
C ASP A 15 5.97 5.61 18.91
N PHE A 16 5.05 5.25 18.00
CA PHE A 16 5.20 3.97 17.29
C PHE A 16 6.36 3.93 16.30
N GLU A 17 6.54 4.97 15.50
CA GLU A 17 7.62 5.02 14.50
C GLU A 17 9.03 5.14 15.13
N HIS A 18 9.12 5.36 16.45
CA HIS A 18 10.38 5.30 17.20
C HIS A 18 10.61 3.96 17.90
N SER A 19 9.62 3.07 17.90
CA SER A 19 9.73 1.73 18.49
C SER A 19 10.73 0.85 17.74
N ASP A 20 11.29 -0.12 18.46
CA ASP A 20 12.19 -1.13 17.89
C ASP A 20 11.46 -2.00 16.86
N LEU A 21 10.15 -2.25 17.07
CA LEU A 21 9.31 -2.95 16.12
C LEU A 21 9.28 -2.23 14.76
N TYR A 22 8.95 -0.94 14.76
CA TYR A 22 8.94 -0.16 13.53
C TYR A 22 10.31 -0.09 12.87
N LYS A 23 11.36 0.25 13.63
CA LYS A 23 12.72 0.41 13.08
C LYS A 23 13.24 -0.90 12.49
N GLY A 24 12.98 -2.02 13.18
CA GLY A 24 13.36 -3.35 12.73
C GLY A 24 12.66 -3.75 11.43
N VAL A 25 11.34 -3.61 11.38
CA VAL A 25 10.55 -3.89 10.17
C VAL A 25 10.96 -2.97 9.02
N TYR A 26 11.15 -1.67 9.27
CA TYR A 26 11.59 -0.72 8.26
C TYR A 26 12.96 -1.09 7.68
N ALA A 27 13.93 -1.45 8.54
CA ALA A 27 15.25 -1.86 8.11
C ALA A 27 15.20 -3.15 7.27
N TYR A 28 14.40 -4.12 7.70
CA TYR A 28 14.16 -5.35 6.95
C TYR A 28 13.56 -5.07 5.57
N VAL A 29 12.50 -4.25 5.49
CA VAL A 29 11.87 -3.92 4.20
C VAL A 29 12.86 -3.17 3.31
N LYS A 30 13.61 -2.21 3.85
CA LYS A 30 14.61 -1.46 3.09
C LYS A 30 15.66 -2.40 2.46
N ASP A 31 16.13 -3.38 3.21
CA ASP A 31 17.06 -4.40 2.73
C ASP A 31 16.39 -5.31 1.67
N TYR A 32 15.20 -5.82 1.97
CA TYR A 32 14.43 -6.69 1.08
C TYR A 32 14.15 -6.04 -0.29
N MET A 33 13.75 -4.77 -0.28
CA MET A 33 13.41 -3.97 -1.47
C MET A 33 14.63 -3.49 -2.25
N SER A 34 15.83 -3.52 -1.68
CA SER A 34 17.07 -3.14 -2.39
C SER A 34 17.38 -4.02 -3.61
N ARG A 35 16.71 -5.17 -3.71
CA ARG A 35 16.81 -6.13 -4.80
C ARG A 35 15.92 -5.79 -6.00
N TYR A 36 15.05 -4.79 -5.89
CA TYR A 36 14.02 -4.47 -6.88
C TYR A 36 14.37 -3.26 -7.75
N ASP A 37 13.72 -3.22 -8.92
CA ASP A 37 13.80 -2.12 -9.86
C ASP A 37 13.03 -0.87 -9.36
N ILE A 38 13.24 0.26 -10.04
CA ILE A 38 12.69 1.58 -9.66
C ILE A 38 11.16 1.63 -9.58
N SER A 39 10.46 0.66 -10.18
CA SER A 39 8.99 0.65 -10.17
C SER A 39 8.39 0.09 -8.88
N HIS A 40 9.16 -0.68 -8.08
CA HIS A 40 8.75 -1.29 -6.81
C HIS A 40 9.86 -1.16 -5.74
N ASP A 41 10.58 -0.05 -5.78
CA ASP A 41 11.67 0.24 -4.85
C ASP A 41 11.15 0.74 -3.49
N MET A 42 12.08 0.99 -2.56
CA MET A 42 11.73 1.57 -1.25
C MET A 42 10.95 2.89 -1.36
N SER A 43 11.13 3.65 -2.44
CA SER A 43 10.41 4.91 -2.67
C SER A 43 8.90 4.67 -2.82
N HIS A 44 8.50 3.59 -3.49
CA HIS A 44 7.09 3.17 -3.54
C HIS A 44 6.54 2.89 -2.13
N ILE A 45 7.22 2.07 -1.35
CA ILE A 45 6.79 1.73 0.02
C ILE A 45 6.63 2.98 0.88
N ILE A 46 7.56 3.93 0.80
CA ILE A 46 7.51 5.18 1.57
C ILE A 46 6.30 6.04 1.15
N ARG A 47 5.99 6.13 -0.14
CA ARG A 47 4.81 6.87 -0.63
C ARG A 47 3.51 6.20 -0.18
N VAL A 48 3.40 4.87 -0.30
CA VAL A 48 2.23 4.12 0.19
C VAL A 48 2.05 4.31 1.68
N LEU A 49 3.13 4.23 2.47
CA LEU A 49 3.07 4.50 3.91
C LEU A 49 2.60 5.93 4.22
N ALA A 50 3.09 6.93 3.49
CA ALA A 50 2.68 8.32 3.66
C ALA A 50 1.20 8.52 3.31
N ILE A 51 0.74 7.95 2.20
CA ILE A 51 -0.67 8.02 1.78
C ILE A 51 -1.57 7.29 2.79
N ALA A 52 -1.19 6.09 3.25
CA ALA A 52 -1.95 5.33 4.24
C ALA A 52 -2.09 6.10 5.56
N LYS A 53 -1.03 6.78 6.01
CA LYS A 53 -1.07 7.65 7.19
C LYS A 53 -1.98 8.85 6.98
N HIS A 54 -1.96 9.46 5.80
CA HIS A 54 -2.85 10.58 5.47
C HIS A 54 -4.32 10.14 5.48
N ILE A 55 -4.68 9.06 4.75
CA ILE A 55 -6.03 8.50 4.74
C ILE A 55 -6.49 8.17 6.16
N HIS A 56 -5.63 7.56 6.97
CA HIS A 56 -5.97 7.25 8.36
C HIS A 56 -6.33 8.49 9.19
N ILE A 57 -5.59 9.59 9.03
CA ILE A 57 -5.84 10.85 9.74
C ILE A 57 -7.18 11.45 9.31
N GLU A 58 -7.42 11.54 8.00
CA GLU A 58 -8.65 12.13 7.46
C GLU A 58 -9.89 11.29 7.80
N GLU A 59 -9.80 9.96 7.68
CA GLU A 59 -10.90 9.05 8.03
C GLU A 59 -11.24 9.10 9.51
N LEU A 60 -10.24 9.25 10.39
CA LEU A 60 -10.45 9.39 11.83
C LEU A 60 -11.00 10.77 12.19
N ALA A 61 -10.57 11.83 11.49
CA ALA A 61 -11.11 13.17 11.68
C ALA A 61 -12.59 13.25 11.27
N ALA A 62 -12.96 12.62 10.14
CA ALA A 62 -14.33 12.52 9.67
C ALA A 62 -15.18 11.58 10.54
N ASN A 63 -14.58 10.50 11.07
CA ASN A 63 -15.28 9.49 11.86
C ASN A 63 -14.52 9.13 13.16
N PRO A 64 -14.50 10.00 14.18
CA PRO A 64 -13.71 9.80 15.41
C PRO A 64 -14.07 8.53 16.19
N TRP A 65 -15.29 8.02 15.99
CA TRP A 65 -15.82 6.82 16.63
C TRP A 65 -15.25 5.51 16.04
N LYS A 66 -14.68 5.56 14.83
CA LYS A 66 -14.17 4.40 14.10
C LYS A 66 -12.88 3.92 14.75
N LYS A 67 -12.87 2.66 15.20
CA LYS A 67 -11.66 2.04 15.78
C LYS A 67 -10.74 1.58 14.67
N LEU A 68 -9.62 2.29 14.48
CA LEU A 68 -8.57 1.97 13.51
C LEU A 68 -7.24 1.78 14.25
N HIS A 69 -6.57 0.65 14.02
CA HIS A 69 -5.24 0.39 14.56
C HIS A 69 -4.17 1.01 13.67
N LYS A 70 -3.75 2.24 14.00
CA LYS A 70 -2.64 2.95 13.31
C LYS A 70 -1.41 2.07 13.06
N GLN A 71 -1.02 1.28 14.07
CA GLN A 71 0.14 0.40 13.98
C GLN A 71 -0.02 -0.69 12.92
N ALA A 72 -1.23 -1.23 12.74
CA ALA A 72 -1.50 -2.26 11.75
C ALA A 72 -1.46 -1.67 10.34
N ILE A 73 -1.98 -0.44 10.16
CA ILE A 73 -1.90 0.30 8.90
C ILE A 73 -0.43 0.54 8.52
N ILE A 74 0.39 1.02 9.46
CA ILE A 74 1.81 1.31 9.22
C ILE A 74 2.59 0.04 8.87
N LEU A 75 2.45 -1.03 9.67
CA LEU A 75 3.19 -2.27 9.44
C LEU A 75 2.74 -2.95 8.14
N ALA A 76 1.44 -2.98 7.86
CA ALA A 76 0.94 -3.56 6.62
C ALA A 76 1.37 -2.75 5.39
N ALA A 77 1.35 -1.40 5.45
CA ALA A 77 1.86 -0.57 4.36
C ALA A 77 3.36 -0.77 4.12
N LEU A 78 4.16 -0.99 5.17
CA LEU A 78 5.58 -1.33 5.00
C LEU A 78 5.80 -2.72 4.37
N LEU A 79 4.96 -3.70 4.73
CA LEU A 79 5.16 -5.11 4.38
C LEU A 79 4.37 -5.56 3.14
N HIS A 80 3.49 -4.75 2.56
CA HIS A 80 2.52 -5.21 1.56
C HIS A 80 3.12 -5.87 0.31
N ASP A 81 4.31 -5.44 -0.09
CA ASP A 81 5.04 -5.97 -1.24
C ASP A 81 6.11 -7.02 -0.87
N VAL A 82 6.29 -7.30 0.43
CA VAL A 82 7.15 -8.40 0.87
C VAL A 82 6.49 -9.71 0.49
N GLY A 83 7.20 -10.51 -0.31
CA GLY A 83 6.68 -11.78 -0.80
C GLY A 83 5.69 -11.64 -1.96
N ASP A 84 5.71 -10.54 -2.73
CA ASP A 84 5.00 -10.50 -4.01
C ASP A 84 5.49 -11.67 -4.91
N LYS A 85 4.53 -12.44 -5.42
CA LYS A 85 4.72 -13.61 -6.28
C LYS A 85 5.59 -13.35 -7.51
N LYS A 86 5.68 -12.11 -7.98
CA LYS A 86 6.55 -11.72 -9.09
C LYS A 86 8.04 -11.79 -8.73
N TYR A 87 8.36 -11.81 -7.45
CA TYR A 87 9.71 -11.62 -6.91
C TYR A 87 10.12 -12.66 -5.85
N LEU A 88 9.20 -13.53 -5.43
CA LEU A 88 9.49 -14.67 -4.56
C LEU A 88 10.49 -15.63 -5.21
N GLN A 89 11.53 -15.99 -4.46
CA GLN A 89 12.48 -17.02 -4.88
C GLN A 89 11.93 -18.43 -4.56
N PRO A 90 12.40 -19.49 -5.26
CA PRO A 90 12.01 -20.86 -4.94
C PRO A 90 12.30 -21.20 -3.48
N GLY A 91 11.26 -21.59 -2.74
CA GLY A 91 11.35 -21.94 -1.32
C GLY A 91 11.07 -20.81 -0.33
N GLU A 92 10.90 -19.57 -0.80
CA GLU A 92 10.38 -18.48 0.03
C GLU A 92 8.85 -18.58 0.16
N ASP A 93 8.34 -18.31 1.37
CA ASP A 93 6.92 -18.22 1.66
C ASP A 93 6.60 -16.84 2.25
N ALA A 94 5.74 -16.09 1.57
CA ALA A 94 5.46 -14.70 1.93
C ALA A 94 4.90 -14.56 3.35
N GLU A 95 3.98 -15.45 3.73
CA GLU A 95 3.36 -15.44 5.05
C GLU A 95 4.40 -15.68 6.14
N THR A 96 5.25 -16.69 5.97
CA THR A 96 6.35 -17.01 6.90
C THR A 96 7.30 -15.82 7.06
N MET A 97 7.70 -15.16 5.96
CA MET A 97 8.59 -13.99 6.02
C MET A 97 7.99 -12.84 6.85
N ILE A 98 6.70 -12.56 6.66
CA ILE A 98 5.98 -11.51 7.39
C ILE A 98 5.83 -11.87 8.87
N VAL A 99 5.47 -13.12 9.17
CA VAL A 99 5.32 -13.60 10.55
C VAL A 99 6.66 -13.52 11.28
N ASP A 100 7.73 -14.02 10.66
CA ASP A 100 9.07 -14.07 11.24
C ASP A 100 9.61 -12.68 11.55
N VAL A 101 9.52 -11.73 10.61
CA VAL A 101 10.01 -10.36 10.84
C VAL A 101 9.24 -9.67 11.96
N LEU A 102 7.92 -9.84 12.02
CA LEU A 102 7.10 -9.22 13.07
C LEU A 102 7.41 -9.84 14.43
N GLN A 103 7.49 -11.16 14.54
CA GLN A 103 7.82 -11.86 15.79
C GLN A 103 9.23 -11.53 16.28
N LYS A 104 10.22 -11.56 15.37
CA LYS A 104 11.62 -11.21 15.67
C LYS A 104 11.76 -9.84 16.31
N HIS A 105 10.91 -8.89 15.91
CA HIS A 105 10.93 -7.52 16.45
C HIS A 105 9.89 -7.28 17.55
N GLY A 106 9.39 -8.34 18.20
CA GLY A 106 8.58 -8.25 19.42
C GLY A 106 7.10 -7.96 19.21
N CYS A 107 6.58 -8.18 18.00
CA CYS A 107 5.16 -8.01 17.73
C CYS A 107 4.32 -9.10 18.44
N PRO A 108 3.27 -8.74 19.21
CA PRO A 108 2.42 -9.73 19.88
C PRO A 108 1.73 -10.68 18.89
N PRO A 109 1.58 -11.99 19.18
CA PRO A 109 1.06 -12.98 18.22
C PRO A 109 -0.29 -12.62 17.60
N ARG A 110 -1.25 -12.11 18.40
CA ARG A 110 -2.55 -11.66 17.88
C ARG A 110 -2.43 -10.51 16.88
N PHE A 111 -1.45 -9.64 17.06
CA PHE A 111 -1.20 -8.52 16.17
C PHE A 111 -0.47 -8.96 14.90
N VAL A 112 0.45 -9.93 15.01
CA VAL A 112 1.10 -10.60 13.86
C VAL A 112 0.05 -11.16 12.91
N SER A 113 -0.90 -11.97 13.42
CA SER A 113 -1.96 -12.56 12.58
C SER A 113 -2.82 -11.50 11.90
N LYS A 114 -3.14 -10.40 12.61
CA LYS A 114 -3.90 -9.28 12.03
C LYS A 114 -3.12 -8.63 10.88
N VAL A 115 -1.84 -8.32 11.07
CA VAL A 115 -1.01 -7.66 10.04
C VAL A 115 -0.78 -8.58 8.84
N ALA A 116 -0.46 -9.86 9.08
CA ALA A 116 -0.28 -10.85 8.02
C ALA A 116 -1.54 -10.99 7.14
N LEU A 117 -2.72 -11.09 7.78
CA LEU A 117 -4.00 -11.18 7.07
C LEU A 117 -4.28 -9.93 6.20
N ILE A 118 -3.96 -8.73 6.72
CA ILE A 118 -4.09 -7.49 5.95
C ILE A 118 -3.15 -7.53 4.76
N VAL A 119 -1.86 -7.80 4.98
CA VAL A 119 -0.83 -7.83 3.92
C VAL A 119 -1.20 -8.77 2.78
N GLU A 120 -1.63 -10.00 3.09
CA GLU A 120 -2.03 -11.01 2.10
C GLU A 120 -3.10 -10.48 1.11
N HIS A 121 -3.96 -9.58 1.57
CA HIS A 121 -5.13 -9.11 0.83
C HIS A 121 -4.98 -7.68 0.28
N VAL A 122 -3.79 -7.05 0.35
CA VAL A 122 -3.59 -5.69 -0.19
C VAL A 122 -3.68 -5.67 -1.72
N SER A 123 -3.02 -6.61 -2.39
CA SER A 123 -2.83 -6.54 -3.85
C SER A 123 -4.14 -6.51 -4.65
N TYR A 124 -4.16 -5.75 -5.75
CA TYR A 124 -5.28 -5.71 -6.72
C TYR A 124 -5.74 -7.11 -7.15
N SER A 125 -4.78 -7.99 -7.45
CA SER A 125 -5.05 -9.36 -7.91
C SER A 125 -5.77 -10.21 -6.87
N SER A 126 -5.50 -10.00 -5.58
CA SER A 126 -6.19 -10.72 -4.50
C SER A 126 -7.68 -10.37 -4.45
N GLU A 127 -8.01 -9.08 -4.58
CA GLU A 127 -9.40 -8.58 -4.56
C GLU A 127 -10.18 -9.01 -5.79
N VAL A 128 -9.60 -8.90 -6.99
CA VAL A 128 -10.27 -9.34 -8.22
C VAL A 128 -10.58 -10.83 -8.20
N LYS A 129 -9.69 -11.66 -7.64
CA LYS A 129 -9.90 -13.11 -7.55
C LYS A 129 -10.94 -13.50 -6.49
N ARG A 130 -11.04 -12.74 -5.39
CA ARG A 130 -11.87 -13.10 -4.21
C ARG A 130 -12.59 -11.87 -3.61
N PRO A 131 -13.48 -11.20 -4.36
CA PRO A 131 -14.05 -9.92 -3.92
C PRO A 131 -14.89 -10.02 -2.65
N GLN A 132 -15.68 -11.09 -2.49
CA GLN A 132 -16.51 -11.29 -1.30
C GLN A 132 -15.68 -11.55 -0.03
N LEU A 133 -14.56 -12.26 -0.17
CA LEU A 133 -13.63 -12.49 0.93
C LEU A 133 -12.98 -11.17 1.37
N VAL A 134 -12.44 -10.39 0.42
CA VAL A 134 -11.84 -9.09 0.73
C VAL A 134 -12.86 -8.16 1.39
N LYS A 135 -14.12 -8.14 0.91
CA LYS A 135 -15.20 -7.36 1.54
C LYS A 135 -15.44 -7.79 3.00
N ALA A 136 -15.45 -9.09 3.28
CA ALA A 136 -15.62 -9.61 4.64
C ALA A 136 -14.41 -9.25 5.54
N ILE A 137 -13.19 -9.33 5.01
CA ILE A 137 -11.98 -8.96 5.74
C ILE A 137 -11.97 -7.46 6.02
N VAL A 138 -12.32 -6.60 5.06
CA VAL A 138 -12.45 -5.15 5.28
C VAL A 138 -13.46 -4.83 6.36
N ALA A 139 -14.58 -5.56 6.44
CA ALA A 139 -15.57 -5.38 7.50
C ALA A 139 -15.01 -5.74 8.90
N ALA A 140 -14.17 -6.77 9.00
CA ALA A 140 -13.52 -7.17 10.25
C ALA A 140 -12.26 -6.34 10.59
N HIS A 141 -11.55 -5.88 9.58
CA HIS A 141 -10.26 -5.21 9.61
C HIS A 141 -10.26 -4.01 8.64
N PRO A 142 -10.90 -2.89 9.03
CA PRO A 142 -11.01 -1.70 8.19
C PRO A 142 -9.65 -1.07 7.82
N GLU A 143 -8.57 -1.44 8.50
CA GLU A 143 -7.21 -1.05 8.12
C GLU A 143 -6.82 -1.57 6.74
N LEU A 144 -7.36 -2.71 6.29
CA LEU A 144 -7.14 -3.22 4.94
C LEU A 144 -7.62 -2.23 3.88
N ALA A 145 -8.76 -1.59 4.09
CA ALA A 145 -9.27 -0.59 3.15
C ALA A 145 -8.30 0.58 2.96
N ILE A 146 -7.70 1.06 4.06
CA ILE A 146 -6.76 2.17 4.05
C ILE A 146 -5.49 1.79 3.28
N VAL A 147 -4.94 0.60 3.54
CA VAL A 147 -3.70 0.15 2.90
C VAL A 147 -3.92 -0.15 1.42
N GLN A 148 -5.06 -0.76 1.05
CA GLN A 148 -5.43 -0.99 -0.35
C GLN A 148 -5.61 0.30 -1.13
N ASP A 149 -6.31 1.28 -0.56
CA ASP A 149 -6.49 2.58 -1.19
C ASP A 149 -5.14 3.29 -1.36
N ALA A 150 -4.26 3.22 -0.35
CA ALA A 150 -2.94 3.84 -0.41
C ALA A 150 -2.03 3.25 -1.49
N ASP A 151 -1.96 1.92 -1.59
CA ASP A 151 -1.21 1.22 -2.66
C ASP A 151 -1.74 1.62 -4.05
N ARG A 152 -3.06 1.57 -4.21
CA ARG A 152 -3.74 1.91 -5.47
C ARG A 152 -3.55 3.35 -5.88
N LEU A 153 -3.61 4.28 -4.93
CA LEU A 153 -3.37 5.69 -5.20
C LEU A 153 -1.97 5.92 -5.75
N ASP A 154 -0.96 5.18 -5.29
CA ASP A 154 0.41 5.29 -5.82
C ASP A 154 0.58 4.69 -7.23
N ALA A 155 -0.40 3.92 -7.70
CA ALA A 155 -0.46 3.38 -9.06
C ALA A 155 -1.17 4.30 -10.07
N ILE A 156 -1.81 5.38 -9.62
CA ILE A 156 -2.54 6.33 -10.47
C ILE A 156 -2.03 7.78 -10.31
N GLY A 157 -2.46 8.68 -11.20
CA GLY A 157 -1.97 10.06 -11.26
C GLY A 157 -0.55 10.15 -11.82
N ALA A 158 0.10 11.30 -11.60
CA ALA A 158 1.41 11.58 -12.21
C ALA A 158 2.50 10.54 -11.86
N VAL A 159 2.55 10.11 -10.59
CA VAL A 159 3.46 9.04 -10.16
C VAL A 159 3.10 7.70 -10.81
N GLY A 160 1.80 7.38 -10.88
CA GLY A 160 1.31 6.18 -11.56
C GLY A 160 1.72 6.10 -13.03
N ILE A 161 1.61 7.22 -13.76
CA ILE A 161 2.07 7.34 -15.15
C ILE A 161 3.56 6.99 -15.25
N ALA A 162 4.40 7.67 -14.46
CA ALA A 162 5.85 7.45 -14.48
C ALA A 162 6.21 5.99 -14.16
N ARG A 163 5.56 5.38 -13.14
CA ARG A 163 5.78 3.98 -12.77
C ARG A 163 5.32 3.02 -13.86
N CYS A 164 4.19 3.28 -14.51
CA CYS A 164 3.66 2.45 -15.59
C CYS A 164 4.64 2.36 -16.75
N PHE A 165 5.16 3.50 -17.21
CA PHE A 165 6.17 3.53 -18.29
C PHE A 165 7.51 2.93 -17.86
N ALA A 166 7.98 3.21 -16.63
CA ALA A 166 9.21 2.61 -16.12
C ALA A 166 9.14 1.08 -16.06
N PHE A 167 8.03 0.53 -15.55
CA PHE A 167 7.80 -0.91 -15.52
C PHE A 167 7.63 -1.50 -16.92
N GLY A 168 6.89 -0.81 -17.80
CA GLY A 168 6.70 -1.22 -19.19
C GLY A 168 8.03 -1.33 -19.94
N GLY A 169 8.92 -0.35 -19.78
CA GLY A 169 10.27 -0.37 -20.36
C GLY A 169 11.16 -1.47 -19.79
N ALA A 170 11.06 -1.77 -18.50
CA ALA A 170 11.90 -2.78 -17.84
C ALA A 170 11.44 -4.23 -18.08
N LYS A 171 10.13 -4.48 -18.14
CA LYS A 171 9.55 -5.84 -18.13
C LYS A 171 8.64 -6.18 -19.30
N ALA A 172 8.26 -5.22 -20.15
CA ALA A 172 7.32 -5.41 -21.24
C ALA A 172 7.80 -4.75 -22.55
N GLY A 173 9.10 -4.88 -22.86
CA GLY A 173 9.72 -4.31 -24.06
C GLY A 173 8.96 -4.63 -25.36
N ASP A 174 8.33 -5.81 -25.44
CA ASP A 174 7.58 -6.26 -26.61
C ASP A 174 6.24 -5.51 -26.84
N ARG A 175 5.69 -4.87 -25.81
CA ARG A 175 4.42 -4.10 -25.90
C ARG A 175 4.64 -2.62 -26.25
N GLY A 176 5.88 -2.15 -26.21
CA GLY A 176 6.24 -0.76 -26.47
C GLY A 176 5.54 0.24 -25.54
N LEU A 177 5.66 1.53 -25.86
CA LEU A 177 5.00 2.60 -25.11
C LEU A 177 3.48 2.57 -25.26
N GLY A 178 2.96 2.15 -26.42
CA GLY A 178 1.52 2.00 -26.67
C GLY A 178 0.85 1.03 -25.70
N GLY A 179 1.47 -0.12 -25.41
CA GLY A 179 0.91 -1.06 -24.44
C GLY A 179 0.90 -0.55 -22.99
N CYS A 180 1.66 0.51 -22.66
CA CYS A 180 1.52 1.20 -21.38
C CYS A 180 0.24 2.03 -21.34
N ILE A 181 -0.16 2.64 -22.46
CA ILE A 181 -1.41 3.38 -22.58
C ILE A 181 -2.62 2.44 -22.55
N ASP A 182 -2.54 1.28 -23.21
CA ASP A 182 -3.59 0.25 -23.11
C ASP A 182 -3.82 -0.15 -21.64
N HIS A 183 -2.74 -0.22 -20.86
CA HIS A 183 -2.81 -0.53 -19.43
C HIS A 183 -3.61 0.50 -18.62
N PHE A 184 -3.69 1.76 -19.08
CA PHE A 184 -4.48 2.78 -18.40
C PHE A 184 -5.95 2.39 -18.42
N SER A 185 -6.50 2.11 -19.61
CA SER A 185 -7.91 1.76 -19.80
C SER A 185 -8.26 0.37 -19.25
N ASP A 186 -7.33 -0.58 -19.36
CA ASP A 186 -7.53 -1.95 -18.87
C ASP A 186 -7.60 -2.02 -17.35
N LYS A 187 -6.82 -1.19 -16.66
CA LYS A 187 -6.64 -1.30 -15.21
C LYS A 187 -6.62 0.04 -14.49
N LEU A 188 -5.72 0.96 -14.82
CA LEU A 188 -5.43 2.11 -13.96
C LEU A 188 -6.64 3.06 -13.80
N GLU A 189 -7.38 3.32 -14.88
CA GLU A 189 -8.59 4.15 -14.82
C GLU A 189 -9.73 3.48 -14.02
N ARG A 190 -9.72 2.14 -13.89
CA ARG A 190 -10.73 1.39 -13.13
C ARG A 190 -10.48 1.41 -11.62
N ILE A 191 -9.29 1.81 -11.19
CA ILE A 191 -8.87 1.78 -9.79
C ILE A 191 -9.75 2.70 -8.92
N GLU A 192 -10.18 3.85 -9.46
CA GLU A 192 -11.06 4.79 -8.75
C GLU A 192 -12.33 4.11 -8.21
N GLY A 193 -12.99 3.31 -9.05
CA GLY A 193 -14.21 2.57 -8.68
C GLY A 193 -14.00 1.47 -7.63
N MET A 194 -12.76 1.19 -7.25
CA MET A 194 -12.39 0.17 -6.26
C MET A 194 -11.90 0.76 -4.93
N MET A 195 -11.90 2.09 -4.79
CA MET A 195 -11.55 2.76 -3.53
C MET A 195 -12.61 2.53 -2.47
N LYS A 196 -12.16 2.35 -1.22
CA LYS A 196 -13.02 1.93 -0.10
C LYS A 196 -13.30 3.04 0.89
N THR A 197 -12.32 3.91 1.12
CA THR A 197 -12.38 5.06 2.02
C THR A 197 -12.89 6.29 1.27
N GLU A 198 -13.52 7.23 1.97
CA GLU A 198 -14.01 8.45 1.33
C GLU A 198 -12.84 9.34 0.90
N THR A 199 -11.82 9.46 1.75
CA THR A 199 -10.57 10.14 1.39
C THR A 199 -9.90 9.50 0.17
N GLY A 200 -9.84 8.17 0.12
CA GLY A 200 -9.28 7.42 -1.01
C GLY A 200 -10.01 7.70 -2.32
N LYS A 201 -11.36 7.70 -2.30
CA LYS A 201 -12.19 8.04 -3.47
C LYS A 201 -11.92 9.46 -3.97
N MET A 202 -11.89 10.44 -3.07
CA MET A 202 -11.62 11.84 -3.43
C MET A 202 -10.25 12.01 -4.10
N MET A 203 -9.20 11.44 -3.50
CA MET A 203 -7.85 11.48 -4.05
C MET A 203 -7.75 10.73 -5.38
N ALA A 204 -8.50 9.63 -5.52
CA ALA A 204 -8.49 8.82 -6.73
C ALA A 204 -9.13 9.54 -7.91
N ALA A 205 -10.27 10.22 -7.72
CA ALA A 205 -10.92 11.00 -8.77
C ALA A 205 -9.96 12.01 -9.42
N GLU A 206 -9.23 12.77 -8.61
CA GLU A 206 -8.24 13.73 -9.09
C GLU A 206 -7.07 13.04 -9.83
N ARG A 207 -6.60 11.90 -9.32
CA ARG A 207 -5.49 11.15 -9.92
C ARG A 207 -5.89 10.42 -11.20
N THR A 208 -7.11 9.92 -11.30
CA THR A 208 -7.67 9.31 -12.52
C THR A 208 -7.85 10.36 -13.60
N GLN A 209 -8.32 11.56 -13.27
CA GLN A 209 -8.45 12.64 -14.24
C GLN A 209 -7.12 12.96 -14.93
N ARG A 210 -6.01 12.93 -14.19
CA ARG A 210 -4.65 13.09 -14.76
C ARG A 210 -4.27 11.97 -15.74
N LEU A 211 -4.72 10.73 -15.50
CA LEU A 211 -4.49 9.61 -16.43
C LEU A 211 -5.25 9.84 -17.74
N ILE A 212 -6.52 10.23 -17.65
CA ILE A 212 -7.39 10.50 -18.79
C ILE A 212 -6.81 11.65 -19.63
N GLU A 213 -6.39 12.75 -18.97
CA GLU A 213 -5.78 13.90 -19.63
C GLU A 213 -4.48 13.51 -20.35
N PHE A 214 -3.59 12.78 -19.66
CA PHE A 214 -2.34 12.32 -20.26
C PHE A 214 -2.57 11.40 -21.46
N ARG A 215 -3.53 10.47 -21.38
CA ARG A 215 -3.90 9.60 -22.49
C ARG A 215 -4.45 10.42 -23.68
N GLY A 216 -5.22 11.48 -23.41
CA GLY A 216 -5.67 12.41 -24.44
C GLY A 216 -4.52 13.08 -25.19
N TRP A 217 -3.51 13.59 -24.47
CA TRP A 217 -2.30 14.14 -25.08
C TRP A 217 -1.54 13.09 -25.90
N TRP A 218 -1.41 11.89 -25.36
CA TRP A 218 -0.78 10.78 -26.08
C TRP A 218 -1.50 10.49 -27.41
N GLU A 219 -2.83 10.34 -27.40
CA GLU A 219 -3.63 10.06 -28.59
C GLU A 219 -3.53 11.17 -29.63
N GLU A 220 -3.52 12.44 -29.21
CA GLU A 220 -3.32 13.60 -30.08
C GLU A 220 -1.95 13.57 -30.77
N GLU A 221 -0.88 13.38 -30.00
CA GLU A 221 0.50 13.38 -30.52
C GLU A 221 0.79 12.16 -31.41
N HIS A 222 0.31 10.97 -31.02
CA HIS A 222 0.53 9.74 -31.77
C HIS A 222 -0.36 9.62 -33.02
N GLY A 223 -1.53 10.26 -33.01
CA GLY A 223 -2.45 10.32 -34.15
C GLY A 223 -1.84 10.94 -35.41
N LEU A 224 -0.78 11.74 -35.27
CA LEU A 224 -0.03 12.33 -36.40
C LEU A 224 0.80 11.32 -37.19
N VAL A 225 1.07 10.16 -36.60
CA VAL A 225 1.91 9.09 -37.18
C VAL A 225 1.06 7.86 -37.58
N SER A 226 -0.26 7.93 -37.37
CA SER A 226 -1.24 6.85 -37.58
C SER A 226 -1.91 6.93 -38.95
#